data_AF-A0A5C7G1F3-F1
#
_entry.id   AF-A0A5C7G1F3-F1
#
_cell.length_a   1.000
_cell.length_b   1.000
_cell.length_c   1.000
_cell.angle_alpha   90.00
_cell.angle_beta   90.00
_cell.angle_gamma   90.00
#
_symmetry.space_group_name_H-M   'P 1'
#
loop_
_entity.id
_entity.type
_entity.pdbx_description
1 polymer ?
#
loop_
_entity_poly.entity_id
_entity_poly.type
_entity_poly.pdbx_seq_one_letter_code
_entity_poly.pdbx_strand_id
1 'polypeptide(L)'
;MTAFKYGFFLAVSLSCHAVQAAPMQEAAPQAPAAQLSAQDERLIRIQARKDIVDEFISVCGKMYPATRDEMQKPHDAWVQAQKQDLDKAAIVMLTHTSREDAKLATRLLGEEHQKLQGWARNDLGMLRDAPPKASDCLNLANKLDMLPSYPQP
;
A
#
# COMPACT_ATOMS: atom_id res chain seq x y z
N MET A 1 29.43 38.92 59.00
CA MET A 1 29.67 37.49 58.72
C MET A 1 28.87 37.11 57.48
N THR A 2 29.56 36.65 56.42
CA THR A 2 29.14 35.77 55.28
C THR A 2 27.97 36.21 54.38
N ALA A 3 28.19 36.76 53.16
CA ALA A 3 28.52 36.13 51.83
C ALA A 3 27.27 35.54 51.12
N PHE A 4 26.84 35.96 49.91
CA PHE A 4 27.34 35.64 48.55
C PHE A 4 26.55 36.52 47.53
N LYS A 5 27.14 37.36 46.66
CA LYS A 5 27.80 37.09 45.35
C LYS A 5 26.83 36.84 44.15
N TYR A 6 26.86 37.80 43.20
CA TYR A 6 26.56 37.75 41.74
C TYR A 6 25.16 37.24 41.31
N GLY A 7 24.34 37.95 40.54
CA GLY A 7 24.65 38.76 39.36
C GLY A 7 24.31 37.94 38.12
N PHE A 8 23.21 38.25 37.42
CA PHE A 8 23.04 37.89 36.00
C PHE A 8 21.83 38.63 35.40
N PHE A 9 22.09 39.76 34.74
CA PHE A 9 21.18 40.36 33.75
C PHE A 9 21.31 39.53 32.47
N LEU A 10 20.27 38.78 32.10
CA LEU A 10 20.16 38.20 30.76
C LEU A 10 19.38 39.17 29.87
N ALA A 11 20.15 39.99 29.16
CA ALA A 11 19.69 40.72 28.00
C ALA A 11 19.24 39.70 26.93
N VAL A 12 17.98 39.82 26.50
CA VAL A 12 17.46 39.11 25.33
C VAL A 12 18.05 39.78 24.09
N SER A 13 19.20 39.26 23.64
CA SER A 13 19.75 39.62 22.33
C SER A 13 18.95 38.91 21.24
N LEU A 14 18.10 39.69 20.58
CA LEU A 14 17.40 39.32 19.35
C LEU A 14 18.42 39.34 18.19
N SER A 15 19.18 38.25 18.04
CA SER A 15 20.11 38.10 16.91
C SER A 15 19.35 37.54 15.71
N CYS A 16 19.03 38.40 14.74
CA CYS A 16 18.68 38.01 13.38
C CYS A 16 19.80 37.15 12.80
N HIS A 17 19.60 35.83 12.75
CA HIS A 17 20.46 34.97 11.96
C HIS A 17 20.04 35.11 10.51
N ALA A 18 20.82 35.86 9.73
CA ALA A 18 20.79 35.77 8.29
C ALA A 18 21.11 34.31 7.93
N VAL A 19 20.11 33.57 7.47
CA VAL A 19 20.30 32.24 6.86
C VAL A 19 21.14 32.48 5.60
N GLN A 20 22.43 32.21 5.69
CA GLN A 20 23.27 32.06 4.52
C GLN A 20 22.71 30.86 3.74
N ALA A 21 22.18 31.15 2.55
CA ALA A 21 21.86 30.12 1.58
C ALA A 21 23.15 29.39 1.24
N ALA A 22 23.33 28.18 1.81
CA ALA A 22 24.34 27.26 1.35
C ALA A 22 24.16 27.08 -0.16
N PRO A 23 25.27 27.04 -0.95
CA PRO A 23 25.15 26.79 -2.38
C PRO A 23 24.34 25.52 -2.57
N MET A 24 23.25 25.61 -3.34
CA MET A 24 22.54 24.45 -3.83
C MET A 24 23.57 23.63 -4.60
N GLN A 25 24.06 22.58 -3.95
CA GLN A 25 24.85 21.57 -4.61
C GLN A 25 23.92 20.98 -5.66
N GLU A 26 24.16 21.32 -6.92
CA GLU A 26 23.41 20.79 -8.05
C GLU A 26 23.45 19.26 -7.91
N ALA A 27 22.28 18.68 -7.64
CA ALA A 27 22.16 17.25 -7.49
C ALA A 27 22.71 16.63 -8.78
N ALA A 28 23.75 15.82 -8.65
CA ALA A 28 24.31 15.07 -9.76
C ALA A 28 23.14 14.42 -10.55
N PRO A 29 23.23 14.35 -11.90
CA PRO A 29 22.17 13.76 -12.71
C PRO A 29 21.74 12.44 -12.09
N GLN A 30 20.48 12.39 -11.61
CA GLN A 30 19.93 11.16 -11.08
C GLN A 30 20.07 10.12 -12.19
N ALA A 31 20.85 9.06 -11.93
CA ALA A 31 20.95 7.93 -12.83
C ALA A 31 19.53 7.55 -13.26
N PRO A 32 19.28 7.29 -14.56
CA PRO A 32 17.93 6.98 -15.04
C PRO A 32 17.31 5.96 -14.11
N ALA A 33 16.17 6.33 -13.51
CA ALA A 33 15.47 5.49 -12.54
C ALA A 33 15.41 4.08 -13.12
N ALA A 34 16.06 3.13 -12.44
CA ALA A 34 16.05 1.74 -12.88
C ALA A 34 14.58 1.36 -13.02
N GLN A 35 14.17 1.02 -14.25
CA GLN A 35 12.80 0.55 -14.50
C GLN A 35 12.56 -0.64 -13.56
N LEU A 36 11.41 -0.64 -12.87
CA LEU A 36 10.99 -1.74 -12.01
C LEU A 36 11.18 -3.06 -12.77
N SER A 37 11.82 -4.04 -12.13
CA SER A 37 11.99 -5.34 -12.75
C SER A 37 10.63 -6.03 -12.88
N ALA A 38 10.49 -6.98 -13.81
CA ALA A 38 9.26 -7.76 -13.93
C ALA A 38 8.87 -8.49 -12.63
N GLN A 39 9.89 -8.85 -11.82
CA GLN A 39 9.68 -9.42 -10.50
C GLN A 39 9.09 -8.39 -9.53
N ASP A 40 9.62 -7.16 -9.51
CA ASP A 40 9.11 -6.10 -8.65
C ASP A 40 7.69 -5.68 -9.05
N GLU A 41 7.39 -5.62 -10.35
CA GLU A 41 6.02 -5.38 -10.82
C GLU A 41 5.06 -6.48 -10.31
N ARG A 42 5.46 -7.75 -10.39
CA ARG A 42 4.67 -8.87 -9.86
C ARG A 42 4.42 -8.72 -8.34
N LEU A 43 5.44 -8.31 -7.60
CA LEU A 43 5.34 -8.10 -6.15
C LEU A 43 4.42 -6.91 -5.80
N ILE A 44 4.50 -5.81 -6.55
CA ILE A 44 3.56 -4.69 -6.38
C ILE A 44 2.12 -5.14 -6.65
N ARG A 45 1.91 -5.96 -7.68
CA ARG A 45 0.57 -6.47 -8.03
C ARG A 45 0.00 -7.42 -6.96
N ILE A 46 0.82 -8.28 -6.35
CA ILE A 46 0.30 -9.17 -5.29
C ILE A 46 -0.11 -8.39 -4.04
N GLN A 47 0.64 -7.33 -3.69
CA GLN A 47 0.25 -6.42 -2.61
C GLN A 47 -1.05 -5.68 -2.95
N ALA A 48 -1.13 -5.09 -4.15
CA ALA A 48 -2.34 -4.43 -4.64
C ALA A 48 -3.58 -5.33 -4.56
N ARG A 49 -3.43 -6.60 -4.96
CA ARG A 49 -4.51 -7.58 -4.86
C ARG A 49 -4.97 -7.81 -3.43
N LYS A 50 -4.04 -8.02 -2.51
CA LYS A 50 -4.37 -8.20 -1.09
C LYS A 50 -5.21 -7.02 -0.60
N ASP A 51 -4.77 -5.80 -0.88
CA ASP A 51 -5.44 -4.59 -0.38
C ASP A 51 -6.83 -4.40 -0.99
N ILE A 52 -7.02 -4.76 -2.27
CA ILE A 52 -8.34 -4.74 -2.92
C ILE A 52 -9.27 -5.81 -2.32
N VAL A 53 -8.76 -7.01 -2.05
CA VAL A 53 -9.56 -8.08 -1.42
C VAL A 53 -9.94 -7.71 0.02
N ASP A 54 -9.01 -7.13 0.79
CA ASP A 54 -9.30 -6.57 2.12
C ASP A 54 -10.44 -5.55 2.07
N GLU A 55 -10.45 -4.67 1.06
CA GLU A 55 -11.53 -3.71 0.86
C GLU A 55 -12.88 -4.41 0.60
N PHE A 56 -12.91 -5.40 -0.29
CA PHE A 56 -14.13 -6.18 -0.56
C PHE A 56 -14.66 -6.87 0.70
N ILE A 57 -13.79 -7.53 1.47
CA ILE A 57 -14.17 -8.20 2.72
C ILE A 57 -14.67 -7.19 3.75
N SER A 58 -14.04 -6.01 3.84
CA SER A 58 -14.47 -4.93 4.72
C SER A 58 -15.87 -4.42 4.36
N VAL A 59 -16.15 -4.20 3.07
CA VAL A 59 -17.48 -3.78 2.60
C VAL A 59 -18.53 -4.86 2.86
N CYS A 60 -18.26 -6.10 2.46
CA CYS A 60 -19.16 -7.22 2.68
C CYS A 60 -19.41 -7.48 4.18
N GLY A 61 -18.38 -7.39 5.03
CA GLY A 61 -18.51 -7.56 6.48
C GLY A 61 -19.29 -6.43 7.16
N LYS A 62 -19.28 -5.21 6.61
CA LYS A 62 -20.14 -4.11 7.09
C LYS A 62 -21.60 -4.32 6.70
N MET A 63 -21.86 -4.80 5.48
CA MET A 63 -23.22 -5.03 4.98
C MET A 63 -23.85 -6.31 5.56
N TYR A 64 -23.05 -7.36 5.71
CA TYR A 64 -23.47 -8.69 6.14
C TYR A 64 -22.53 -9.23 7.24
N PRO A 65 -22.64 -8.73 8.48
CA PRO A 65 -21.71 -9.09 9.56
C PRO A 65 -21.63 -10.60 9.84
N ALA A 66 -22.72 -11.33 9.62
CA ALA A 66 -22.78 -12.78 9.80
C ALA A 66 -21.86 -13.57 8.86
N THR A 67 -21.47 -13.01 7.71
CA THR A 67 -20.62 -13.68 6.72
C THR A 67 -19.14 -13.33 6.87
N ARG A 68 -18.79 -12.43 7.80
CA ARG A 68 -17.43 -11.87 7.93
C ARG A 68 -16.38 -12.95 8.14
N ASP A 69 -16.58 -13.83 9.12
CA ASP A 69 -15.59 -14.87 9.47
C ASP A 69 -15.42 -15.88 8.34
N GLU A 70 -16.50 -16.16 7.62
CA GLU A 70 -16.51 -17.07 6.47
C GLU A 70 -15.66 -16.53 5.31
N MET A 71 -15.59 -15.21 5.12
CA MET A 71 -14.70 -14.58 4.15
C MET A 71 -13.28 -14.36 4.68
N GLN A 72 -13.14 -13.94 5.95
CA GLN A 72 -11.84 -13.59 6.52
C GLN A 72 -10.91 -14.80 6.60
N LYS A 73 -11.43 -15.97 7.01
CA LYS A 73 -10.61 -17.18 7.17
C LYS A 73 -9.92 -17.65 5.87
N PRO A 74 -10.60 -17.82 4.73
CA PRO A 74 -9.92 -18.17 3.48
C PRO A 74 -9.00 -17.06 2.97
N HIS A 75 -9.32 -15.79 3.26
CA HIS A 75 -8.43 -14.68 2.94
C HIS A 75 -7.12 -14.73 3.72
N ASP A 76 -7.20 -14.94 5.04
CA ASP A 76 -6.01 -15.07 5.90
C ASP A 76 -5.16 -16.27 5.48
N ALA A 77 -5.79 -17.38 5.07
CA ALA A 77 -5.08 -18.54 4.53
C ALA A 77 -4.35 -18.20 3.22
N TRP A 78 -4.98 -17.45 2.32
CA TRP A 78 -4.35 -16.96 1.10
C TRP A 78 -3.18 -16.01 1.40
N VAL A 79 -3.37 -15.02 2.29
CA VAL A 79 -2.32 -14.10 2.72
C VAL A 79 -1.12 -14.85 3.30
N GLN A 80 -1.39 -15.85 4.15
CA GLN A 80 -0.34 -16.67 4.75
C GLN A 80 0.41 -17.48 3.68
N ALA A 81 -0.27 -18.02 2.67
CA ALA A 81 0.38 -18.71 1.55
C ALA A 81 1.26 -17.78 0.70
N GLN A 82 0.92 -16.48 0.63
CA GLN A 82 1.67 -15.46 -0.11
C GLN A 82 2.69 -14.70 0.75
N LYS A 83 2.89 -15.08 2.01
CA LYS A 83 3.64 -14.28 2.99
C LYS A 83 5.03 -13.86 2.50
N GLN A 84 5.78 -14.77 1.90
CA GLN A 84 7.13 -14.45 1.41
C GLN A 84 7.13 -13.39 0.32
N ASP A 85 6.16 -13.43 -0.59
CA ASP A 85 6.04 -12.46 -1.68
C ASP A 85 5.51 -11.12 -1.15
N LEU A 86 4.58 -11.12 -0.18
CA LEU A 86 4.11 -9.90 0.46
C LEU A 86 5.24 -9.20 1.26
N ASP A 87 6.07 -9.95 1.97
CA ASP A 87 7.24 -9.39 2.68
C ASP A 87 8.23 -8.75 1.67
N LYS A 88 8.47 -9.39 0.52
CA LYS A 88 9.30 -8.80 -0.55
C LYS A 88 8.64 -7.58 -1.20
N ALA A 89 7.32 -7.62 -1.41
CA ALA A 89 6.57 -6.50 -1.96
C ALA A 89 6.67 -5.25 -1.07
N ALA A 90 6.60 -5.43 0.25
CA ALA A 90 6.82 -4.34 1.20
C ALA A 90 8.21 -3.71 1.06
N ILE A 91 9.26 -4.53 0.88
CA ILE A 91 10.62 -4.03 0.61
C ILE A 91 10.65 -3.24 -0.69
N VAL A 92 10.11 -3.80 -1.79
CA VAL A 92 10.04 -3.12 -3.10
C VAL A 92 9.34 -1.76 -2.99
N MET A 93 8.19 -1.70 -2.32
CA MET A 93 7.44 -0.45 -2.16
C MET A 93 8.19 0.59 -1.30
N LEU A 94 9.04 0.16 -0.38
CA LEU A 94 9.87 1.05 0.43
C LEU A 94 11.12 1.53 -0.32
N THR A 95 11.65 0.75 -1.26
CA THR A 95 12.85 1.12 -2.03
C THR A 95 12.51 1.95 -3.27
N HIS A 96 11.33 1.76 -3.85
CA HIS A 96 10.87 2.45 -5.07
C HIS A 96 9.97 3.65 -4.73
N THR A 97 10.59 4.74 -4.26
CA THR A 97 9.89 5.95 -3.78
C THR A 97 9.95 7.13 -4.74
N SER A 98 10.53 6.97 -5.93
CA SER A 98 10.61 8.06 -6.90
C SER A 98 9.23 8.42 -7.46
N ARG A 99 9.10 9.62 -8.04
CA ARG A 99 7.86 10.03 -8.72
C ARG A 99 7.50 9.09 -9.87
N GLU A 100 8.48 8.58 -10.60
CA GLU A 100 8.23 7.68 -11.72
C GLU A 100 7.80 6.29 -11.22
N ASP A 101 8.41 5.80 -10.13
CA ASP A 101 7.95 4.58 -9.45
C ASP A 101 6.50 4.71 -8.97
N ALA A 102 6.14 5.85 -8.38
CA ALA A 102 4.77 6.10 -7.93
C ALA A 102 3.74 6.10 -9.07
N LYS A 103 4.08 6.68 -10.23
CA LYS A 103 3.23 6.60 -11.43
C LYS A 103 3.08 5.16 -11.92
N LEU A 104 4.18 4.40 -11.93
CA LEU A 104 4.16 3.01 -12.34
C LEU A 104 3.32 2.16 -11.38
N ALA A 105 3.55 2.27 -10.07
CA ALA A 105 2.76 1.60 -9.04
C ALA A 105 1.25 1.94 -9.16
N THR A 106 0.92 3.22 -9.41
CA THR A 106 -0.47 3.65 -9.64
C THR A 106 -1.08 2.97 -10.86
N ARG A 107 -0.32 2.86 -11.97
CA ARG A 107 -0.76 2.13 -13.18
C ARG A 107 -0.99 0.65 -12.88
N LEU A 108 -0.03 -0.01 -12.21
CA LEU A 108 -0.12 -1.42 -11.84
C LEU A 108 -1.33 -1.71 -10.93
N LEU A 109 -1.58 -0.82 -9.97
CA LEU A 109 -2.76 -0.89 -9.11
C LEU A 109 -4.06 -0.75 -9.92
N GLY A 110 -4.13 0.21 -10.85
CA GLY A 110 -5.28 0.39 -11.72
C GLY A 110 -5.57 -0.82 -12.61
N GLU A 111 -4.53 -1.43 -13.18
CA GLU A 111 -4.64 -2.65 -13.97
C GLU A 111 -5.10 -3.84 -13.12
N GLU A 112 -4.55 -4.00 -11.92
CA GLU A 112 -4.96 -5.08 -11.02
C GLU A 112 -6.40 -4.91 -10.54
N HIS A 113 -6.79 -3.66 -10.26
CA HIS A 113 -8.17 -3.35 -9.91
C HIS A 113 -9.13 -3.69 -11.05
N GLN A 114 -8.80 -3.37 -12.30
CA GLN A 114 -9.61 -3.77 -13.46
C GLN A 114 -9.69 -5.30 -13.60
N LYS A 115 -8.59 -6.02 -13.39
CA LYS A 115 -8.55 -7.48 -13.42
C LYS A 115 -9.46 -8.09 -12.36
N LEU A 116 -9.37 -7.60 -11.13
CA LEU A 116 -10.20 -8.07 -10.01
C LEU A 116 -11.67 -7.67 -10.16
N GLN A 117 -11.97 -6.51 -10.75
CA GLN A 117 -13.36 -6.16 -11.12
C GLN A 117 -13.91 -7.12 -12.18
N GLY A 118 -13.10 -7.49 -13.18
CA GLY A 118 -13.48 -8.47 -14.20
C GLY A 118 -13.77 -9.83 -13.58
N TRP A 119 -12.89 -10.30 -12.69
CA TRP A 119 -13.09 -11.51 -11.91
C TRP A 119 -14.34 -11.43 -11.01
N ALA A 120 -14.52 -10.36 -10.24
CA ALA A 120 -15.70 -10.19 -9.38
C ALA A 120 -17.00 -10.22 -10.19
N ARG A 121 -17.02 -9.62 -11.38
CA ARG A 121 -18.17 -9.66 -12.27
C ARG A 121 -18.43 -11.06 -12.82
N ASN A 122 -17.40 -11.69 -13.38
CA ASN A 122 -17.56 -12.93 -14.16
C ASN A 122 -17.66 -14.18 -13.27
N ASP A 123 -16.92 -14.19 -12.16
CA ASP A 123 -16.77 -15.35 -11.30
C ASP A 123 -17.60 -15.26 -10.02
N LEU A 124 -17.84 -14.05 -9.49
CA LEU A 124 -18.65 -13.86 -8.28
C LEU A 124 -20.08 -13.38 -8.56
N GLY A 125 -20.36 -12.90 -9.78
CA GLY A 125 -21.65 -12.29 -10.12
C GLY A 125 -21.86 -10.90 -9.47
N MET A 126 -20.81 -10.29 -8.94
CA MET A 126 -20.89 -8.94 -8.34
C MET A 126 -20.98 -7.90 -9.47
N LEU A 127 -22.17 -7.32 -9.65
CA LEU A 127 -22.43 -6.31 -10.65
C LEU A 127 -22.05 -4.92 -10.13
N ARG A 128 -21.45 -4.09 -10.98
CA ARG A 128 -21.00 -2.74 -10.61
C ARG A 128 -22.15 -1.78 -10.30
N ASP A 129 -23.33 -2.08 -10.83
CA ASP A 129 -24.51 -1.21 -10.79
C ASP A 129 -25.52 -1.63 -9.70
N ALA A 130 -25.17 -2.63 -8.87
CA ALA A 130 -25.99 -3.09 -7.76
C ALA A 130 -25.12 -3.39 -6.53
N PRO A 131 -25.61 -3.12 -5.31
CA PRO A 131 -24.92 -3.57 -4.10
C PRO A 131 -24.81 -5.11 -4.10
N PRO A 132 -23.69 -5.68 -3.63
CA PRO A 132 -23.54 -7.13 -3.55
C PRO A 132 -24.58 -7.71 -2.59
N LYS A 133 -25.11 -8.88 -2.91
CA LYS A 133 -25.99 -9.65 -2.01
C LYS A 133 -25.15 -10.46 -1.02
N ALA A 134 -25.78 -10.93 0.06
CA ALA A 134 -25.14 -11.83 1.02
C ALA A 134 -24.53 -13.07 0.35
N SER A 135 -25.23 -13.65 -0.63
CA SER A 135 -24.73 -14.78 -1.44
C SER A 135 -23.47 -14.44 -2.24
N ASP A 136 -23.37 -13.21 -2.74
CA ASP A 136 -22.23 -12.77 -3.56
C ASP A 136 -21.00 -12.61 -2.66
N CYS A 137 -21.19 -12.02 -1.47
CA CYS A 137 -20.16 -11.94 -0.44
C CYS A 137 -19.71 -13.31 0.06
N LEU A 138 -20.61 -14.29 0.18
CA LEU A 138 -20.23 -15.67 0.51
C LEU A 138 -19.48 -16.36 -0.62
N ASN A 139 -19.83 -16.07 -1.87
CA ASN A 139 -19.10 -16.61 -3.03
C ASN A 139 -17.66 -16.12 -3.08
N LEU A 140 -17.35 -14.93 -2.57
CA LEU A 140 -15.98 -14.43 -2.43
C LEU A 140 -15.13 -15.44 -1.64
N ALA A 141 -15.60 -15.87 -0.47
CA ALA A 141 -14.91 -16.83 0.39
C ALA A 141 -14.53 -18.13 -0.34
N ASN A 142 -15.43 -18.63 -1.18
CA ASN A 142 -15.29 -19.89 -1.89
C ASN A 142 -14.41 -19.81 -3.14
N LYS A 143 -13.99 -18.61 -3.55
CA LYS A 143 -13.23 -18.40 -4.80
C LYS A 143 -11.90 -17.69 -4.61
N LEU A 144 -11.48 -17.42 -3.37
CA LEU A 144 -10.19 -16.76 -3.10
C LEU A 144 -8.99 -17.59 -3.61
N ASP A 145 -9.12 -18.91 -3.68
CA ASP A 145 -8.15 -19.81 -4.31
C ASP A 145 -8.12 -19.69 -5.84
N MET A 146 -9.20 -19.20 -6.45
CA MET A 146 -9.31 -18.93 -7.89
C MET A 146 -8.80 -17.54 -8.28
N LEU A 147 -8.21 -16.77 -7.35
CA LEU A 147 -7.62 -15.48 -7.67
C LEU A 147 -6.59 -15.64 -8.80
N PRO A 148 -6.65 -14.86 -9.89
CA PRO A 148 -5.83 -15.10 -11.08
C PRO A 148 -4.33 -15.13 -10.77
N SER A 149 -3.68 -16.29 -10.85
CA SER A 149 -2.26 -16.40 -10.46
C SER A 149 -1.35 -15.50 -11.31
N TYR A 150 -0.22 -15.08 -10.73
CA TYR A 150 0.88 -14.54 -11.51
C TYR A 150 1.83 -15.69 -11.84
N PRO A 151 2.29 -15.81 -13.09
CA PRO A 151 3.38 -16.72 -13.42
C PRO A 151 4.56 -16.44 -12.48
N GLN A 152 5.14 -17.49 -11.91
CA GLN A 152 6.46 -17.38 -11.31
C GLN A 152 7.47 -17.29 -12.46
N PRO A 153 8.49 -16.41 -12.37
CA PRO A 153 9.58 -16.40 -13.34
C PRO A 153 10.35 -17.72 -13.37
#